data_AF-A0A1L9RPZ8-F1
#
_entry.id   AF-A0A1L9RPZ8-F1
#
_cell.length_a   1.000
_cell.length_b   1.000
_cell.length_c   1.000
_cell.angle_alpha   90.00
_cell.angle_beta   90.00
_cell.angle_gamma   90.00
#
_symmetry.space_group_name_H-M   'P 1'
#
loop_
_entity.id
_entity.type
_entity.pdbx_description
1 polymer ?
#
loop_
_entity_poly.entity_id
_entity_poly.type
_entity_poly.pdbx_seq_one_letter_code
_entity_poly.pdbx_strand_id
1 'polypeptide(L)'
;MTSRDGFHWTAETGLAQGVPSIGVISPPTNITSTEQPWDVIVVGGGYSGLTASRDAALAGLRVLLIEARDRIGGRSWSSNIGGYPFEMGGTWVHWGQPHVWREISRYQMRNELESSFDFSRGVNHFQLRTGHGDQTMSHDEEDALLAGALDKFVNVDGAKGRNIMPYAHDTFHVAEAHQYDKMSVQDRLNAISASLTPNERAVLEAFTLLCSCGTLETTSFLEFLHWWALCGYTYQGCLDALITYKFKGGQSSFAIRFFKEALSTGNLSYAFNSPVKAINDQGGKVTLTTRDGREYTAARLISTIPLNVLNTITFNPPLDAQRTTAMNIGHVNQCVKVHAEVSNKDMRSWTGISYPFNKLVYAIGDGTTPVGNTHIVCFGGYFNHIHPEEDVNKTKKAVENLAPGNMDIKRLVFHNWCKDEFAKGAWFFSPPGLLSSSLETLRSAHGNVYFANSDWAVGWRSFIDGAIEEGTRAAMAVKEDLRPKSSIRSNL
;
A
#
# COMPACT_ATOMS: atom_id res chain seq x y z
N MET A 1 0.79 14.35 -18.56
CA MET A 1 1.09 15.37 -17.53
C MET A 1 2.13 14.81 -16.58
N THR A 2 3.02 15.66 -16.06
CA THR A 2 4.12 15.28 -15.15
C THR A 2 3.72 15.60 -13.71
N SER A 3 3.87 14.64 -12.81
CA SER A 3 3.71 14.88 -11.36
C SER A 3 5.02 15.42 -10.80
N ARG A 4 4.95 16.17 -9.69
CA ARG A 4 6.14 16.50 -8.88
C ARG A 4 6.73 15.26 -8.17
N ASP A 5 5.93 14.20 -8.05
CA ASP A 5 6.35 12.97 -7.38
C ASP A 5 7.21 12.08 -8.28
N GLY A 6 8.03 11.25 -7.61
CA GLY A 6 8.78 10.18 -8.24
C GLY A 6 10.12 10.66 -8.82
N PHE A 7 10.97 9.69 -9.12
CA PHE A 7 12.31 9.90 -9.63
C PHE A 7 12.56 8.95 -10.79
N HIS A 8 13.37 9.41 -11.73
CA HIS A 8 13.93 8.55 -12.76
C HIS A 8 15.42 8.85 -12.94
N TRP A 9 16.18 7.83 -13.30
CA TRP A 9 17.59 7.95 -13.65
C TRP A 9 17.86 7.21 -14.95
N THR A 10 18.71 7.79 -15.81
CA THR A 10 19.36 7.14 -16.95
C THR A 10 20.82 7.59 -17.03
N ALA A 11 21.64 6.92 -17.83
CA ALA A 11 23.03 7.33 -18.02
C ALA A 11 23.13 8.72 -18.68
N GLU A 12 22.18 9.05 -19.56
CA GLU A 12 22.16 10.27 -20.35
C GLU A 12 21.65 11.46 -19.54
N THR A 13 20.61 11.27 -18.73
CA THR A 13 19.93 12.37 -18.02
C THR A 13 20.40 12.54 -16.57
N GLY A 14 21.12 11.57 -16.02
CA GLY A 14 21.31 11.49 -14.58
C GLY A 14 19.98 11.32 -13.82
N LEU A 15 20.00 11.60 -12.52
CA LEU A 15 18.83 11.50 -11.65
C LEU A 15 18.00 12.78 -11.76
N ALA A 16 16.70 12.64 -12.03
CA ALA A 16 15.76 13.75 -12.05
C ALA A 16 14.48 13.41 -11.29
N GLN A 17 13.85 14.44 -10.73
CA GLN A 17 12.61 14.37 -9.98
C GLN A 17 11.42 14.74 -10.89
N GLY A 18 10.29 14.07 -10.65
CA GLY A 18 9.04 14.26 -11.38
C GLY A 18 8.95 13.34 -12.59
N VAL A 19 7.89 12.55 -12.65
CA VAL A 19 7.66 11.58 -13.74
C VAL A 19 6.21 11.68 -14.25
N PRO A 20 5.93 11.28 -15.50
CA PRO A 20 4.57 11.34 -16.04
C PRO A 20 3.62 10.42 -15.29
N SER A 21 2.35 10.82 -15.13
CA SER A 21 1.31 9.91 -14.64
C SER A 21 -0.06 10.29 -15.17
N ILE A 22 -0.88 9.27 -15.45
CA ILE A 22 -2.32 9.44 -15.74
C ILE A 22 -3.03 10.02 -14.52
N GLY A 23 -2.50 9.82 -13.31
CA GLY A 23 -3.11 10.32 -12.08
C GLY A 23 -3.07 11.83 -11.92
N VAL A 24 -2.25 12.57 -12.67
CA VAL A 24 -2.17 14.04 -12.56
C VAL A 24 -3.45 14.68 -13.09
N ILE A 25 -4.10 15.51 -12.27
CA ILE A 25 -5.38 16.15 -12.62
C ILE A 25 -5.15 17.59 -13.07
N SER A 26 -5.69 17.94 -14.24
CA SER A 26 -5.63 19.27 -14.82
C SER A 26 -6.97 19.64 -15.46
N PRO A 27 -7.53 20.84 -15.18
CA PRO A 27 -7.05 21.84 -14.22
C PRO A 27 -7.04 21.31 -12.77
N PRO A 28 -6.22 21.87 -11.86
CA PRO A 28 -6.06 21.34 -10.50
C PRO A 28 -7.28 21.61 -9.59
N THR A 29 -8.25 22.39 -10.04
CA THR A 29 -9.50 22.63 -9.33
C THR A 29 -10.63 22.86 -10.34
N ASN A 30 -11.85 22.47 -9.98
CA ASN A 30 -13.08 22.85 -10.68
C ASN A 30 -14.02 23.69 -9.80
N ILE A 31 -13.55 24.14 -8.63
CA ILE A 31 -14.34 24.97 -7.72
C ILE A 31 -14.53 26.35 -8.33
N THR A 32 -15.78 26.70 -8.64
CA THR A 32 -16.16 28.01 -9.19
C THR A 32 -16.84 28.92 -8.17
N SER A 33 -17.43 28.35 -7.11
CA SER A 33 -18.06 29.08 -6.01
C SER A 33 -17.95 28.28 -4.71
N THR A 34 -17.84 29.00 -3.59
CA THR A 34 -17.85 28.45 -2.22
C THR A 34 -19.09 28.89 -1.43
N GLU A 35 -20.07 29.51 -2.08
CA GLU A 35 -21.24 30.12 -1.41
C GLU A 35 -22.20 29.10 -0.80
N GLN A 36 -22.29 27.90 -1.38
CA GLN A 36 -23.11 26.82 -0.84
C GLN A 36 -22.24 25.74 -0.20
N PRO A 37 -22.51 25.34 1.05
CA PRO A 37 -21.73 24.31 1.73
C PRO A 37 -21.86 22.97 0.99
N TRP A 38 -20.81 22.16 1.09
CA TRP A 38 -20.84 20.78 0.59
C TRP A 38 -21.52 19.86 1.61
N ASP A 39 -22.07 18.76 1.14
CA ASP A 39 -22.60 17.73 2.04
C ASP A 39 -21.44 17.03 2.74
N VAL A 40 -20.39 16.70 1.97
CA VAL A 40 -19.20 16.02 2.47
C VAL A 40 -17.92 16.56 1.86
N ILE A 41 -16.91 16.77 2.70
CA ILE A 41 -15.52 16.92 2.26
C ILE A 41 -14.81 15.58 2.41
N VAL A 42 -14.09 15.15 1.37
CA VAL A 42 -13.19 13.99 1.41
C VAL A 42 -11.76 14.50 1.34
N VAL A 43 -10.93 14.14 2.32
CA VAL A 43 -9.52 14.54 2.38
C VAL A 43 -8.65 13.37 1.94
N GLY A 44 -7.93 13.56 0.84
CA GLY A 44 -7.05 12.58 0.20
C GLY A 44 -7.71 11.90 -0.99
N GLY A 45 -7.04 11.89 -2.13
CA GLY A 45 -7.42 11.28 -3.41
C GLY A 45 -6.72 9.94 -3.67
N GLY A 46 -6.34 9.21 -2.62
CA GLY A 46 -5.97 7.79 -2.70
C GLY A 46 -7.19 6.88 -2.89
N TYR A 47 -7.00 5.56 -3.01
CA TYR A 47 -8.13 4.65 -3.27
C TYR A 47 -9.27 4.71 -2.23
N SER A 48 -8.99 4.96 -0.95
CA SER A 48 -10.05 5.20 0.06
C SER A 48 -10.87 6.44 -0.27
N GLY A 49 -10.21 7.56 -0.58
CA GLY A 49 -10.90 8.80 -0.90
C GLY A 49 -11.58 8.78 -2.26
N LEU A 50 -10.96 8.18 -3.28
CA LEU A 50 -11.57 7.99 -4.60
C LEU A 50 -12.85 7.16 -4.51
N THR A 51 -12.82 6.07 -3.73
CA THR A 51 -14.00 5.23 -3.50
C THR A 51 -15.06 6.02 -2.73
N ALA A 52 -14.68 6.69 -1.63
CA ALA A 52 -15.61 7.45 -0.82
C ALA A 52 -16.27 8.61 -1.61
N SER A 53 -15.49 9.36 -2.38
CA SER A 53 -16.00 10.43 -3.24
C SER A 53 -16.93 9.90 -4.32
N ARG A 54 -16.57 8.79 -4.97
CA ARG A 54 -17.39 8.15 -6.00
C ARG A 54 -18.73 7.69 -5.43
N ASP A 55 -18.71 6.95 -4.33
CA ASP A 55 -19.92 6.42 -3.70
C ASP A 55 -20.83 7.52 -3.16
N ALA A 56 -20.27 8.54 -2.48
CA ALA A 56 -21.04 9.68 -1.99
C ALA A 56 -21.67 10.51 -3.13
N ALA A 57 -20.90 10.78 -4.19
CA ALA A 57 -21.40 11.52 -5.35
C ALA A 57 -22.48 10.76 -6.12
N LEU A 58 -22.34 9.43 -6.28
CA LEU A 58 -23.38 8.56 -6.85
C LEU A 58 -24.63 8.47 -5.97
N ALA A 59 -24.47 8.60 -4.65
CA ALA A 59 -25.59 8.74 -3.74
C ALA A 59 -26.28 10.11 -3.87
N GLY A 60 -25.77 11.03 -4.71
CA GLY A 60 -26.34 12.35 -4.94
C GLY A 60 -25.96 13.37 -3.87
N LEU A 61 -24.90 13.11 -3.09
CA LEU A 61 -24.32 14.10 -2.18
C LEU A 61 -23.37 15.02 -2.94
N ARG A 62 -23.33 16.30 -2.58
CA ARG A 62 -22.34 17.26 -3.05
C ARG A 62 -21.01 17.02 -2.34
N VAL A 63 -20.04 16.56 -3.10
CA VAL A 63 -18.73 16.15 -2.59
C VAL A 63 -17.68 17.17 -2.95
N LEU A 64 -16.82 17.52 -1.98
CA LEU A 64 -15.55 18.21 -2.25
C LEU A 64 -14.38 17.29 -1.92
N LEU A 65 -13.58 16.94 -2.94
CA LEU A 65 -12.32 16.21 -2.75
C LEU A 65 -11.15 17.19 -2.60
N ILE A 66 -10.45 17.16 -1.46
CA ILE A 66 -9.25 17.96 -1.19
C ILE A 66 -8.03 17.03 -1.20
N GLU A 67 -7.07 17.29 -2.10
CA GLU A 67 -5.85 16.51 -2.25
C GLU A 67 -4.60 17.39 -2.14
N ALA A 68 -3.61 16.91 -1.37
CA ALA A 68 -2.36 17.61 -1.14
C ALA A 68 -1.45 17.63 -2.38
N ARG A 69 -1.43 16.52 -3.13
CA ARG A 69 -0.62 16.29 -4.33
C ARG A 69 -1.25 16.93 -5.57
N ASP A 70 -0.55 16.84 -6.68
CA ASP A 70 -1.06 17.18 -8.02
C ASP A 70 -1.79 16.02 -8.71
N ARG A 71 -1.89 14.86 -8.04
CA ARG A 71 -2.39 13.61 -8.61
C ARG A 71 -3.29 12.82 -7.65
N ILE A 72 -4.11 11.96 -8.23
CA ILE A 72 -4.86 10.90 -7.52
C ILE A 72 -3.97 9.65 -7.29
N GLY A 73 -4.51 8.68 -6.56
CA GLY A 73 -3.91 7.35 -6.30
C GLY A 73 -3.17 7.25 -4.97
N GLY A 74 -2.67 8.37 -4.43
CA GLY A 74 -1.98 8.39 -3.13
C GLY A 74 -0.76 7.46 -3.15
N ARG A 75 -0.74 6.46 -2.27
CA ARG A 75 0.32 5.43 -2.14
C ARG A 75 0.36 4.38 -3.26
N SER A 76 -0.52 4.47 -4.25
CA SER A 76 -0.49 3.63 -5.45
C SER A 76 -0.71 4.48 -6.70
N TRP A 77 0.27 4.49 -7.58
CA TRP A 77 0.23 5.19 -8.86
C TRP A 77 1.30 4.64 -9.79
N SER A 78 1.09 4.80 -11.09
CA SER A 78 2.01 4.36 -12.13
C SER A 78 2.55 5.52 -12.95
N SER A 79 3.76 5.33 -13.48
CA SER A 79 4.40 6.22 -14.44
C SER A 79 4.70 5.48 -15.75
N ASN A 80 4.13 5.97 -16.85
CA ASN A 80 4.36 5.39 -18.17
C ASN A 80 5.61 6.02 -18.80
N ILE A 81 6.73 5.30 -18.80
CA ILE A 81 8.02 5.77 -19.31
C ILE A 81 8.48 4.80 -20.39
N GLY A 82 8.77 5.29 -21.60
CA GLY A 82 9.16 4.43 -22.72
C GLY A 82 8.07 3.42 -23.13
N GLY A 83 6.80 3.73 -22.87
CA GLY A 83 5.67 2.82 -23.14
C GLY A 83 5.47 1.71 -22.10
N TYR A 84 6.21 1.72 -20.99
CA TYR A 84 6.09 0.74 -19.90
C TYR A 84 5.55 1.39 -18.61
N PRO A 85 4.56 0.80 -17.92
CA PRO A 85 4.06 1.30 -16.64
C PRO A 85 4.97 0.88 -15.48
N PHE A 86 5.70 1.84 -14.91
CA PHE A 86 6.44 1.65 -13.66
C PHE A 86 5.54 1.93 -12.46
N GLU A 87 5.40 0.96 -11.56
CA GLU A 87 4.44 1.02 -10.46
C GLU A 87 5.08 1.58 -9.19
N MET A 88 4.87 2.86 -8.95
CA MET A 88 5.62 3.64 -7.95
C MET A 88 5.33 3.24 -6.50
N GLY A 89 4.24 2.52 -6.24
CA GLY A 89 3.80 2.10 -4.90
C GLY A 89 3.05 0.77 -4.94
N GLY A 90 1.84 0.72 -4.36
CA GLY A 90 0.99 -0.48 -4.41
C GLY A 90 0.72 -0.93 -5.85
N THR A 91 0.81 -2.23 -6.14
CA THR A 91 0.88 -2.77 -7.52
C THR A 91 -0.08 -3.92 -7.74
N TRP A 92 0.04 -4.96 -6.93
CA TRP A 92 -0.57 -6.25 -7.22
C TRP A 92 -2.00 -6.34 -6.70
N VAL A 93 -2.81 -7.12 -7.41
CA VAL A 93 -4.23 -7.35 -7.14
C VAL A 93 -4.59 -8.82 -7.39
N HIS A 94 -5.61 -9.33 -6.72
CA HIS A 94 -6.06 -10.71 -6.91
C HIS A 94 -7.58 -10.83 -6.69
N TRP A 95 -8.24 -11.83 -7.28
CA TRP A 95 -9.69 -12.02 -7.10
C TRP A 95 -10.10 -12.44 -5.69
N GLY A 96 -9.15 -12.93 -4.88
CA GLY A 96 -9.32 -13.15 -3.44
C GLY A 96 -9.35 -11.86 -2.60
N GLN A 97 -9.13 -10.70 -3.23
CA GLN A 97 -9.24 -9.37 -2.62
C GLN A 97 -10.59 -8.76 -3.05
N PRO A 98 -11.65 -8.89 -2.24
CA PRO A 98 -13.02 -8.75 -2.71
C PRO A 98 -13.38 -7.34 -3.16
N HIS A 99 -12.87 -6.31 -2.48
CA HIS A 99 -13.20 -4.91 -2.73
C HIS A 99 -12.53 -4.40 -4.01
N VAL A 100 -11.22 -4.64 -4.17
CA VAL A 100 -10.51 -4.27 -5.40
C VAL A 100 -11.01 -5.08 -6.58
N TRP A 101 -11.30 -6.37 -6.40
CA TRP A 101 -11.79 -7.21 -7.48
C TRP A 101 -13.20 -6.82 -7.93
N ARG A 102 -14.06 -6.38 -7.00
CA ARG A 102 -15.38 -5.81 -7.32
C ARG A 102 -15.23 -4.62 -8.25
N GLU A 103 -14.29 -3.72 -7.96
CA GLU A 103 -14.07 -2.52 -8.78
C GLU A 103 -13.42 -2.87 -10.13
N ILE A 104 -12.45 -3.78 -10.17
CA ILE A 104 -11.88 -4.31 -11.43
C ILE A 104 -12.98 -4.87 -12.32
N SER A 105 -13.88 -5.66 -11.73
CA SER A 105 -15.02 -6.24 -12.42
C SER A 105 -15.97 -5.18 -12.96
N ARG A 106 -16.32 -4.20 -12.12
CA ARG A 106 -17.26 -3.12 -12.42
C ARG A 106 -16.77 -2.23 -13.55
N TYR A 107 -15.48 -1.92 -13.57
CA TYR A 107 -14.85 -1.14 -14.65
C TYR A 107 -14.40 -2.00 -15.85
N GLN A 108 -14.74 -3.29 -15.86
CA GLN A 108 -14.45 -4.24 -16.96
C GLN A 108 -12.94 -4.41 -17.25
N MET A 109 -12.10 -4.29 -16.22
CA MET A 109 -10.64 -4.35 -16.35
C MET A 109 -10.04 -5.75 -16.09
N ARG A 110 -10.88 -6.80 -15.97
CA ARG A 110 -10.41 -8.18 -15.69
C ARG A 110 -9.41 -8.70 -16.73
N ASN A 111 -9.59 -8.33 -18.00
CA ASN A 111 -8.72 -8.74 -19.10
C ASN A 111 -7.50 -7.81 -19.28
N GLU A 112 -7.40 -6.77 -18.46
CA GLU A 112 -6.30 -5.80 -18.46
C GLU A 112 -5.19 -6.18 -17.47
N LEU A 113 -5.24 -7.37 -16.88
CA LEU A 113 -4.21 -7.88 -15.98
C LEU A 113 -3.15 -8.69 -16.73
N GLU A 114 -1.94 -8.69 -16.18
CA GLU A 114 -0.81 -9.52 -16.61
C GLU A 114 -0.05 -10.09 -15.40
N SER A 115 0.69 -11.18 -15.63
CA SER A 115 1.52 -11.83 -14.62
C SER A 115 2.90 -11.19 -14.54
N SER A 116 3.35 -10.91 -13.31
CA SER A 116 4.71 -10.53 -12.99
C SER A 116 5.70 -11.65 -13.28
N PHE A 117 5.34 -12.91 -13.05
CA PHE A 117 6.22 -14.06 -13.33
C PHE A 117 6.06 -14.59 -14.76
N ASP A 118 7.19 -14.86 -15.41
CA ASP A 118 7.30 -15.58 -16.68
C ASP A 118 8.61 -16.37 -16.66
N PHE A 119 8.49 -17.67 -16.43
CA PHE A 119 9.60 -18.62 -16.35
C PHE A 119 9.78 -19.44 -17.63
N SER A 120 9.09 -19.06 -18.73
CA SER A 120 9.13 -19.81 -19.99
C SER A 120 10.45 -19.70 -20.76
N ARG A 121 11.32 -18.76 -20.38
CA ARG A 121 12.57 -18.40 -21.07
C ARG A 121 13.53 -17.72 -20.11
N GLY A 122 14.79 -17.64 -20.49
CA GLY A 122 15.82 -16.93 -19.72
C GLY A 122 16.57 -17.84 -18.76
N VAL A 123 17.11 -17.27 -17.70
CA VAL A 123 17.99 -17.99 -16.76
C VAL A 123 17.28 -18.99 -15.85
N ASN A 124 15.96 -18.89 -15.74
CA ASN A 124 15.02 -19.72 -14.98
C ASN A 124 15.54 -20.26 -13.62
N HIS A 125 15.94 -19.35 -12.72
CA HIS A 125 16.45 -19.74 -11.41
C HIS A 125 16.22 -18.66 -10.34
N PHE A 126 16.23 -19.12 -9.11
CA PHE A 126 16.32 -18.31 -7.91
C PHE A 126 17.78 -18.18 -7.45
N GLN A 127 18.20 -16.97 -7.10
CA GLN A 127 19.50 -16.70 -6.52
C GLN A 127 19.39 -16.30 -5.05
N LEU A 128 19.90 -17.15 -4.15
CA LEU A 128 19.96 -16.89 -2.72
C LEU A 128 21.39 -16.50 -2.33
N ARG A 129 21.57 -15.25 -1.90
CA ARG A 129 22.86 -14.72 -1.46
C ARG A 129 22.82 -14.45 0.03
N THR A 130 23.67 -15.15 0.78
CA THR A 130 23.72 -15.06 2.24
C THR A 130 25.11 -14.73 2.74
N GLY A 131 25.25 -14.41 4.04
CA GLY A 131 26.56 -14.32 4.69
C GLY A 131 27.36 -15.63 4.68
N HIS A 132 26.74 -16.76 4.35
CA HIS A 132 27.36 -18.09 4.27
C HIS A 132 27.73 -18.50 2.83
N GLY A 133 27.39 -17.68 1.83
CA GLY A 133 27.67 -17.95 0.42
C GLY A 133 26.45 -17.73 -0.47
N ASP A 134 26.73 -17.81 -1.78
CA ASP A 134 25.76 -17.66 -2.85
C ASP A 134 25.32 -19.04 -3.35
N GLN A 135 24.02 -19.23 -3.53
CA GLN A 135 23.40 -20.44 -4.05
C GLN A 135 22.45 -20.10 -5.19
N THR A 136 22.35 -21.04 -6.14
CA THR A 136 21.43 -20.97 -7.26
C THR A 136 20.62 -22.25 -7.28
N MET A 137 19.30 -22.10 -7.37
CA MET A 137 18.37 -23.23 -7.35
C MET A 137 17.21 -22.97 -8.31
N SER A 138 16.50 -24.03 -8.69
CA SER A 138 15.28 -23.92 -9.47
C SER A 138 14.17 -23.20 -8.70
N HIS A 139 13.15 -22.69 -9.40
CA HIS A 139 11.98 -22.10 -8.74
C HIS A 139 11.16 -23.13 -7.94
N ASP A 140 11.18 -24.41 -8.33
CA ASP A 140 10.55 -25.48 -7.52
C ASP A 140 11.28 -25.66 -6.17
N GLU A 141 12.61 -25.53 -6.15
CA GLU A 141 13.42 -25.56 -4.92
C GLU A 141 13.24 -24.28 -4.08
N GLU A 142 13.12 -23.11 -4.73
CA GLU A 142 12.74 -21.85 -4.08
C GLU A 142 11.40 -21.98 -3.35
N ASP A 143 10.38 -22.48 -4.05
CA ASP A 143 9.04 -22.67 -3.52
C ASP A 143 9.02 -23.64 -2.34
N ALA A 144 9.71 -24.77 -2.47
CA ALA A 144 9.82 -25.75 -1.39
C ALA A 144 10.54 -25.18 -0.15
N LEU A 145 11.60 -24.40 -0.36
CA LEU A 145 12.37 -23.76 0.71
C LEU A 145 11.52 -22.71 1.45
N LEU A 146 10.86 -21.81 0.72
CA LEU A 146 10.01 -20.78 1.31
C LEU A 146 8.78 -21.37 1.99
N ALA A 147 8.09 -22.32 1.36
CA ALA A 147 6.93 -22.99 1.95
C ALA A 147 7.31 -23.73 3.24
N GLY A 148 8.42 -24.47 3.24
CA GLY A 148 8.91 -25.18 4.43
C GLY A 148 9.28 -24.25 5.58
N ALA A 149 9.97 -23.15 5.28
CA ALA A 149 10.35 -22.16 6.28
C ALA A 149 9.12 -21.43 6.86
N LEU A 150 8.18 -21.03 6.01
CA LEU A 150 6.94 -20.36 6.42
C LEU A 150 6.02 -21.28 7.22
N ASP A 151 5.91 -22.55 6.84
CA ASP A 151 5.14 -23.54 7.60
C ASP A 151 5.64 -23.64 9.05
N LYS A 152 6.95 -23.69 9.28
CA LYS A 152 7.53 -23.65 10.64
C LYS A 152 7.21 -22.33 11.35
N PHE A 153 7.29 -21.22 10.64
CA PHE A 153 7.05 -19.89 11.18
C PHE A 153 5.60 -19.66 11.64
N VAL A 154 4.62 -19.99 10.82
CA VAL A 154 3.21 -19.68 11.08
C VAL A 154 2.50 -20.74 11.92
N ASN A 155 3.08 -21.93 12.08
CA ASN A 155 2.45 -23.04 12.79
C ASN A 155 2.56 -22.92 14.31
N VAL A 156 1.90 -21.90 14.87
CA VAL A 156 1.83 -21.64 16.32
C VAL A 156 0.75 -22.44 17.04
N ASP A 157 -0.15 -23.07 16.29
CA ASP A 157 -1.36 -23.72 16.78
C ASP A 157 -1.55 -25.15 16.26
N GLY A 158 -0.53 -25.71 15.60
CA GLY A 158 -0.60 -27.01 14.92
C GLY A 158 -1.44 -27.01 13.63
N ALA A 159 -2.02 -25.87 13.23
CA ALA A 159 -2.88 -25.71 12.07
C ALA A 159 -2.51 -24.48 11.21
N LYS A 160 -1.23 -24.08 11.23
CA LYS A 160 -0.70 -22.97 10.41
C LYS A 160 -1.43 -21.64 10.63
N GLY A 161 -1.90 -21.37 11.84
CA GLY A 161 -2.61 -20.14 12.23
C GLY A 161 -4.12 -20.20 12.06
N ARG A 162 -4.70 -21.29 11.53
CA ARG A 162 -6.15 -21.42 11.29
C ARG A 162 -6.98 -21.44 12.58
N ASN A 163 -6.42 -21.92 13.68
CA ASN A 163 -7.10 -21.93 14.98
C ASN A 163 -6.96 -20.58 15.69
N ILE A 164 -5.89 -19.83 15.42
CA ILE A 164 -5.70 -18.47 15.97
C ILE A 164 -6.53 -17.44 15.22
N MET A 165 -6.67 -17.59 13.90
CA MET A 165 -7.35 -16.59 13.07
C MET A 165 -8.35 -17.21 12.08
N PRO A 166 -9.34 -18.00 12.54
CA PRO A 166 -10.30 -18.63 11.62
C PRO A 166 -11.08 -17.61 10.77
N TYR A 167 -11.25 -16.39 11.28
CA TYR A 167 -11.90 -15.28 10.60
C TYR A 167 -10.96 -14.08 10.51
N ALA A 168 -10.20 -13.97 9.42
CA ALA A 168 -9.22 -12.88 9.25
C ALA A 168 -9.82 -11.46 9.25
N HIS A 169 -11.12 -11.30 9.03
CA HIS A 169 -11.82 -10.02 9.09
C HIS A 169 -12.29 -9.65 10.52
N ASP A 170 -12.09 -10.57 11.48
CA ASP A 170 -12.35 -10.39 12.91
C ASP A 170 -11.08 -10.83 13.67
N THR A 171 -10.01 -10.01 13.56
CA THR A 171 -8.63 -10.35 13.98
C THR A 171 -8.54 -10.92 15.39
N PHE A 172 -9.38 -10.46 16.31
CA PHE A 172 -9.37 -10.85 17.73
C PHE A 172 -10.55 -11.76 18.12
N HIS A 173 -11.18 -12.41 17.15
CA HIS A 173 -12.26 -13.38 17.38
C HIS A 173 -11.87 -14.46 18.41
N VAL A 174 -10.64 -14.94 18.30
CA VAL A 174 -10.02 -15.89 19.22
C VAL A 174 -9.15 -15.09 20.20
N ALA A 175 -9.43 -15.21 21.51
CA ALA A 175 -8.79 -14.39 22.54
C ALA A 175 -7.25 -14.55 22.55
N GLU A 176 -6.77 -15.75 22.21
CA GLU A 176 -5.36 -16.08 22.09
C GLU A 176 -4.63 -15.22 21.04
N ALA A 177 -5.33 -14.64 20.05
CA ALA A 177 -4.74 -13.74 19.06
C ALA A 177 -4.06 -12.52 19.71
N HIS A 178 -4.56 -12.04 20.86
CA HIS A 178 -3.99 -10.91 21.59
C HIS A 178 -2.54 -11.14 22.03
N GLN A 179 -2.13 -12.38 22.29
CA GLN A 179 -0.76 -12.67 22.70
C GLN A 179 0.22 -12.51 21.53
N TYR A 180 -0.22 -12.84 20.31
CA TYR A 180 0.60 -12.73 19.12
C TYR A 180 0.71 -11.28 18.63
N ASP A 181 -0.25 -10.40 18.97
CA ASP A 181 -0.12 -8.97 18.69
C ASP A 181 1.08 -8.39 19.42
N LYS A 182 1.37 -8.88 20.63
CA LYS A 182 2.52 -8.43 21.45
C LYS A 182 3.84 -9.06 21.04
N MET A 183 3.82 -10.02 20.11
CA MET A 183 4.98 -10.76 19.67
C MET A 183 5.58 -10.10 18.44
N SER A 184 6.89 -9.86 18.46
CA SER A 184 7.62 -9.45 17.26
C SER A 184 7.96 -10.64 16.37
N VAL A 185 8.29 -10.39 15.10
CA VAL A 185 8.86 -11.42 14.21
C VAL A 185 10.16 -11.97 14.80
N GLN A 186 10.99 -11.14 15.42
CA GLN A 186 12.21 -11.58 16.10
C GLN A 186 11.93 -12.59 17.22
N ASP A 187 10.91 -12.34 18.04
CA ASP A 187 10.51 -13.27 19.11
C ASP A 187 10.09 -14.62 18.53
N ARG A 188 9.30 -14.60 17.43
CA ARG A 188 8.87 -15.83 16.79
C ARG A 188 10.05 -16.60 16.17
N LEU A 189 10.97 -15.92 15.50
CA LEU A 189 12.18 -16.53 14.94
C LEU A 189 13.05 -17.18 16.02
N ASN A 190 13.22 -16.52 17.17
CA ASN A 190 13.95 -17.06 18.30
C ASN A 190 13.31 -18.37 18.80
N ALA A 191 11.97 -18.41 18.91
CA ALA A 191 11.22 -19.57 19.38
C ALA A 191 11.36 -20.81 18.49
N ILE A 192 11.67 -20.65 17.19
CA ILE A 192 11.82 -21.77 16.24
C ILE A 192 13.25 -21.96 15.74
N SER A 193 14.21 -21.20 16.27
CA SER A 193 15.59 -21.13 15.76
C SER A 193 16.26 -22.49 15.59
N ALA A 194 16.06 -23.42 16.53
CA ALA A 194 16.62 -24.77 16.48
C ALA A 194 16.05 -25.65 15.34
N SER A 195 14.91 -25.27 14.75
CA SER A 195 14.24 -26.01 13.67
C SER A 195 14.56 -25.48 12.27
N LEU A 196 15.29 -24.36 12.17
CA LEU A 196 15.59 -23.70 10.90
C LEU A 196 17.02 -24.00 10.45
N THR A 197 17.17 -24.42 9.20
CA THR A 197 18.47 -24.38 8.52
C THR A 197 18.89 -22.91 8.26
N PRO A 198 20.18 -22.64 7.99
CA PRO A 198 20.62 -21.29 7.64
C PRO A 198 19.88 -20.68 6.44
N ASN A 199 19.59 -21.48 5.41
CA ASN A 199 18.84 -21.02 4.23
C ASN A 199 17.38 -20.73 4.57
N GLU A 200 16.70 -21.62 5.31
CA GLU A 200 15.32 -21.40 5.75
C GLU A 200 15.19 -20.12 6.58
N ARG A 201 16.14 -19.90 7.50
CA ARG A 201 16.17 -18.67 8.29
C ARG A 201 16.37 -17.44 7.41
N ALA A 202 17.30 -17.48 6.45
CA ALA A 202 17.58 -16.36 5.57
C ALA A 202 16.37 -15.99 4.69
N VAL A 203 15.71 -16.97 4.06
CA VAL A 203 14.53 -16.69 3.23
C VAL A 203 13.34 -16.24 4.07
N LEU A 204 13.19 -16.76 5.28
CA LEU A 204 12.10 -16.39 6.19
C LEU A 204 12.25 -14.95 6.70
N GLU A 205 13.46 -14.57 7.14
CA GLU A 205 13.76 -13.18 7.52
C GLU A 205 13.58 -12.24 6.32
N ALA A 206 14.09 -12.60 5.15
CA ALA A 206 13.93 -11.80 3.93
C ALA A 206 12.44 -11.63 3.53
N PHE A 207 11.64 -12.69 3.57
CA PHE A 207 10.23 -12.66 3.19
C PHE A 207 9.37 -11.89 4.20
N THR A 208 9.61 -12.08 5.51
CA THR A 208 8.91 -11.31 6.54
C THR A 208 9.25 -9.82 6.47
N LEU A 209 10.52 -9.48 6.22
CA LEU A 209 10.97 -8.11 6.01
C LEU A 209 10.54 -7.53 4.65
N LEU A 210 10.28 -8.35 3.63
CA LEU A 210 9.61 -7.90 2.41
C LEU A 210 8.19 -7.43 2.74
N CYS A 211 7.42 -8.22 3.51
CA CYS A 211 6.05 -7.88 3.87
C CYS A 211 5.98 -6.64 4.78
N SER A 212 6.87 -6.51 5.76
CA SER A 212 6.80 -5.40 6.74
C SER A 212 7.64 -4.19 6.39
N CYS A 213 8.76 -4.40 5.68
CA CYS A 213 9.80 -3.42 5.40
C CYS A 213 10.28 -2.64 6.65
N GLY A 214 10.10 -3.21 7.84
CA GLY A 214 10.59 -2.68 9.12
C GLY A 214 11.90 -3.34 9.54
N THR A 215 11.98 -3.68 10.83
CA THR A 215 12.99 -4.59 11.40
C THR A 215 12.31 -5.81 12.02
N LEU A 216 13.06 -6.86 12.35
CA LEU A 216 12.48 -8.07 12.94
C LEU A 216 11.83 -7.78 14.31
N GLU A 217 12.41 -6.87 15.09
CA GLU A 217 11.97 -6.48 16.44
C GLU A 217 10.74 -5.57 16.42
N THR A 218 10.62 -4.77 15.37
CA THR A 218 9.55 -3.78 15.22
C THR A 218 8.36 -4.32 14.43
N THR A 219 8.46 -5.51 13.83
CA THR A 219 7.37 -6.09 13.03
C THR A 219 6.47 -6.96 13.89
N SER A 220 5.16 -6.69 13.91
CA SER A 220 4.17 -7.56 14.57
C SER A 220 4.07 -8.93 13.88
N PHE A 221 4.18 -10.01 14.66
CA PHE A 221 3.96 -11.36 14.16
C PHE A 221 2.48 -11.63 13.86
N LEU A 222 1.54 -11.09 14.65
CA LEU A 222 0.11 -11.21 14.37
C LEU A 222 -0.26 -10.60 13.01
N GLU A 223 0.34 -9.47 12.65
CA GLU A 223 0.05 -8.82 11.37
C GLU A 223 0.55 -9.66 10.19
N PHE A 224 1.67 -10.37 10.34
CA PHE A 224 2.10 -11.36 9.36
C PHE A 224 1.12 -12.53 9.27
N LEU A 225 0.65 -13.07 10.41
CA LEU A 225 -0.37 -14.12 10.43
C LEU A 225 -1.69 -13.66 9.77
N HIS A 226 -2.03 -12.39 9.90
CA HIS A 226 -3.21 -11.80 9.28
C HIS A 226 -3.13 -11.81 7.76
N TRP A 227 -2.00 -11.37 7.20
CA TRP A 227 -1.73 -11.49 5.77
C TRP A 227 -1.76 -12.95 5.30
N TRP A 228 -1.10 -13.85 6.04
CA TRP A 228 -1.08 -15.28 5.75
C TRP A 228 -2.48 -15.89 5.71
N ALA A 229 -3.35 -15.54 6.67
CA ALA A 229 -4.73 -16.01 6.73
C ALA A 229 -5.57 -15.53 5.53
N LEU A 230 -5.43 -14.25 5.15
CA LEU A 230 -6.07 -13.68 3.96
C LEU A 230 -5.58 -14.34 2.67
N CYS A 231 -4.34 -14.81 2.65
CA CYS A 231 -3.72 -15.57 1.58
C CYS A 231 -4.05 -17.08 1.63
N GLY A 232 -5.06 -17.49 2.40
CA GLY A 232 -5.52 -18.89 2.42
C GLY A 232 -4.60 -19.85 3.16
N TYR A 233 -3.71 -19.33 4.02
CA TYR A 233 -2.79 -20.10 4.86
C TYR A 233 -1.82 -20.98 4.08
N THR A 234 -1.33 -20.47 2.94
CA THR A 234 -0.33 -21.15 2.12
C THR A 234 0.62 -20.15 1.49
N TYR A 235 1.87 -20.57 1.24
CA TYR A 235 2.84 -19.76 0.53
C TYR A 235 2.39 -19.45 -0.90
N GLN A 236 1.80 -20.42 -1.61
CA GLN A 236 1.24 -20.20 -2.94
C GLN A 236 0.17 -19.10 -2.93
N GLY A 237 -0.75 -19.12 -1.96
CA GLY A 237 -1.74 -18.07 -1.85
C GLY A 237 -1.14 -16.69 -1.56
N CYS A 238 0.00 -16.63 -0.86
CA CYS A 238 0.77 -15.39 -0.71
C CYS A 238 1.34 -14.93 -2.06
N LEU A 239 1.93 -15.82 -2.86
CA LEU A 239 2.42 -15.46 -4.20
C LEU A 239 1.28 -14.93 -5.08
N ASP A 240 0.17 -15.67 -5.14
CA ASP A 240 -0.99 -15.33 -5.97
C ASP A 240 -1.57 -13.96 -5.59
N ALA A 241 -1.73 -13.69 -4.29
CA ALA A 241 -2.38 -12.49 -3.81
C ALA A 241 -1.48 -11.26 -3.70
N LEU A 242 -0.18 -11.45 -3.44
CA LEU A 242 0.73 -10.36 -3.06
C LEU A 242 1.61 -9.87 -4.20
N ILE A 243 1.96 -10.73 -5.17
CA ILE A 243 3.03 -10.41 -6.13
C ILE A 243 2.83 -10.95 -7.56
N THR A 244 1.66 -11.51 -7.89
CA THR A 244 1.45 -12.15 -9.20
C THR A 244 0.82 -11.23 -10.25
N TYR A 245 -0.38 -10.68 -10.02
CA TYR A 245 -1.11 -9.97 -11.08
C TYR A 245 -1.09 -8.46 -10.91
N LYS A 246 -0.83 -7.74 -12.00
CA LYS A 246 -0.83 -6.27 -12.07
C LYS A 246 -1.55 -5.78 -13.33
N PHE A 247 -1.86 -4.48 -13.40
CA PHE A 247 -2.52 -3.88 -14.57
C PHE A 247 -1.52 -3.59 -15.70
N LYS A 248 -1.86 -4.00 -16.92
CA LYS A 248 -1.13 -3.65 -18.16
C LYS A 248 -1.01 -2.13 -18.39
N GLY A 249 -2.01 -1.36 -17.96
CA GLY A 249 -2.02 0.10 -18.03
C GLY A 249 -1.42 0.79 -16.80
N GLY A 250 -0.97 0.01 -15.82
CA GLY A 250 -0.56 0.45 -14.49
C GLY A 250 -1.71 0.97 -13.61
N GLN A 251 -1.47 1.10 -12.30
CA GLN A 251 -2.48 1.48 -11.32
C GLN A 251 -3.17 2.83 -11.59
N SER A 252 -2.48 3.81 -12.18
CA SER A 252 -3.13 5.09 -12.52
C SER A 252 -4.22 4.95 -13.58
N SER A 253 -4.20 3.90 -14.41
CA SER A 253 -5.29 3.58 -15.35
C SER A 253 -6.55 3.04 -14.67
N PHE A 254 -6.39 2.46 -13.47
CA PHE A 254 -7.48 2.00 -12.63
C PHE A 254 -8.03 3.15 -11.75
N ALA A 255 -7.15 3.89 -11.06
CA ALA A 255 -7.53 5.04 -10.23
C ALA A 255 -8.38 6.09 -10.98
N ILE A 256 -8.03 6.39 -12.24
CA ILE A 256 -8.76 7.38 -13.05
C ILE A 256 -10.21 6.98 -13.35
N ARG A 257 -10.57 5.68 -13.25
CA ARG A 257 -11.94 5.19 -13.45
C ARG A 257 -12.87 5.72 -12.35
N PHE A 258 -12.43 5.65 -11.09
CA PHE A 258 -13.16 6.19 -9.95
C PHE A 258 -13.36 7.69 -10.05
N PHE A 259 -12.29 8.42 -10.37
CA PHE A 259 -12.33 9.87 -10.49
C PHE A 259 -13.30 10.33 -11.60
N LYS A 260 -13.19 9.73 -12.79
CA LYS A 260 -14.07 10.06 -13.93
C LYS A 260 -15.53 9.74 -13.64
N GLU A 261 -15.80 8.63 -12.97
CA GLU A 261 -17.17 8.28 -12.60
C GLU A 261 -17.75 9.26 -11.58
N ALA A 262 -17.01 9.58 -10.52
CA ALA A 262 -17.43 10.57 -9.55
C ALA A 262 -17.69 11.93 -10.21
N LEU A 263 -16.81 12.36 -11.14
CA LEU A 263 -16.97 13.59 -11.91
C LEU A 263 -18.22 13.57 -12.81
N SER A 264 -18.53 12.43 -13.43
CA SER A 264 -19.68 12.29 -14.33
C SER A 264 -21.04 12.50 -13.66
N THR A 265 -21.10 12.43 -12.33
CA THR A 265 -22.32 12.71 -11.56
C THR A 265 -22.70 14.19 -11.54
N GLY A 266 -21.76 15.10 -11.85
CA GLY A 266 -21.93 16.54 -11.65
C GLY A 266 -21.87 16.99 -10.19
N ASN A 267 -21.75 16.06 -9.23
CA ASN A 267 -21.76 16.35 -7.79
C ASN A 267 -20.35 16.39 -7.17
N LEU A 268 -19.28 16.20 -7.95
CA LEU A 268 -17.90 16.26 -7.47
C LEU A 268 -17.26 17.62 -7.78
N SER A 269 -16.94 18.36 -6.73
CA SER A 269 -15.92 19.40 -6.73
C SER A 269 -14.58 18.85 -6.25
N TYR A 270 -13.47 19.44 -6.69
CA TYR A 270 -12.15 19.03 -6.25
C TYR A 270 -11.14 20.19 -6.21
N ALA A 271 -10.15 20.07 -5.33
CA ALA A 271 -8.95 20.92 -5.31
C ALA A 271 -7.70 20.10 -4.98
N PHE A 272 -6.79 20.01 -5.94
CA PHE A 272 -5.44 19.46 -5.81
C PHE A 272 -4.47 20.55 -5.34
N ASN A 273 -3.24 20.17 -5.00
CA ASN A 273 -2.23 21.08 -4.45
C ASN A 273 -2.72 21.83 -3.21
N SER A 274 -3.57 21.17 -2.41
CA SER A 274 -4.31 21.79 -1.31
C SER A 274 -4.06 21.01 -0.01
N PRO A 275 -2.82 20.96 0.49
CA PRO A 275 -2.49 20.24 1.71
C PRO A 275 -3.26 20.82 2.90
N VAL A 276 -3.88 19.94 3.68
CA VAL A 276 -4.67 20.31 4.86
C VAL A 276 -3.75 20.68 6.02
N LYS A 277 -4.16 21.69 6.80
CA LYS A 277 -3.49 22.12 8.03
C LYS A 277 -4.33 21.81 9.26
N ALA A 278 -5.63 22.08 9.21
CA ALA A 278 -6.51 21.92 10.36
C ALA A 278 -7.91 21.47 9.96
N ILE A 279 -8.56 20.75 10.88
CA ILE A 279 -9.95 20.31 10.79
C ILE A 279 -10.64 20.71 12.09
N ASN A 280 -11.68 21.53 11.98
CA ASN A 280 -12.45 22.06 13.10
C ASN A 280 -13.91 21.60 12.99
N ASP A 281 -14.35 20.74 13.89
CA ASP A 281 -15.73 20.30 14.02
C ASP A 281 -16.46 21.13 15.07
N GLN A 282 -17.49 21.85 14.64
CA GLN A 282 -18.34 22.70 15.48
C GLN A 282 -19.70 22.04 15.76
N GLY A 283 -19.83 20.72 15.55
CA GLY A 283 -21.03 19.93 15.82
C GLY A 283 -22.10 20.01 14.72
N GLY A 284 -22.41 21.21 14.22
CA GLY A 284 -23.33 21.38 13.08
C GLY A 284 -22.65 21.35 11.71
N LYS A 285 -21.31 21.53 11.69
CA LYS A 285 -20.52 21.81 10.49
C LYS A 285 -19.04 21.52 10.77
N VAL A 286 -18.35 21.00 9.76
CA VAL A 286 -16.89 20.84 9.78
C VAL A 286 -16.26 21.89 8.86
N THR A 287 -15.24 22.59 9.38
CA THR A 287 -14.39 23.52 8.62
C THR A 287 -13.01 22.90 8.46
N LEU A 288 -12.56 22.82 7.21
CA LEU A 288 -11.22 22.40 6.84
C LEU A 288 -10.43 23.64 6.40
N THR A 289 -9.22 23.78 6.93
CA THR A 289 -8.29 24.86 6.56
C THR A 289 -7.06 24.24 5.90
N THR A 290 -6.71 24.69 4.69
CA THR A 290 -5.48 24.30 3.98
C THR A 290 -4.28 25.09 4.48
N ARG A 291 -3.05 24.64 4.17
CA ARG A 291 -1.80 25.30 4.60
C ARG A 291 -1.67 26.74 4.10
N ASP A 292 -2.26 27.07 2.96
CA ASP A 292 -2.31 28.43 2.39
C ASP A 292 -3.48 29.28 2.93
N GLY A 293 -4.24 28.77 3.90
CA GLY A 293 -5.29 29.51 4.60
C GLY A 293 -6.66 29.49 3.94
N ARG A 294 -6.87 28.77 2.82
CA ARG A 294 -8.22 28.58 2.27
C ARG A 294 -9.05 27.71 3.21
N GLU A 295 -10.32 28.07 3.34
CA GLU A 295 -11.28 27.34 4.16
C GLU A 295 -12.39 26.75 3.30
N TYR A 296 -12.73 25.50 3.62
CA TYR A 296 -13.84 24.78 3.01
C TYR A 296 -14.70 24.19 4.09
N THR A 297 -16.00 24.07 3.83
CA THR A 297 -16.90 23.63 4.88
C THR A 297 -17.97 22.67 4.40
N ALA A 298 -18.28 21.66 5.22
CA ALA A 298 -19.30 20.67 4.92
C ALA A 298 -20.08 20.22 6.16
N ALA A 299 -21.18 19.51 5.93
CA ALA A 299 -21.92 18.86 7.00
C ALA A 299 -21.09 17.75 7.65
N ARG A 300 -20.40 16.92 6.84
CA ARG A 300 -19.48 15.86 7.28
C ARG A 300 -18.12 15.92 6.59
N LEU A 301 -17.13 15.27 7.19
CA LEU A 301 -15.81 15.11 6.59
C LEU A 301 -15.37 13.64 6.65
N ILE A 302 -14.82 13.12 5.55
CA ILE A 302 -14.13 11.83 5.49
C ILE A 302 -12.63 12.10 5.43
N SER A 303 -11.90 11.71 6.47
CA SER A 303 -10.44 11.81 6.52
C SER A 303 -9.80 10.51 6.07
N THR A 304 -9.07 10.55 4.95
CA THR A 304 -8.30 9.40 4.43
C THR A 304 -6.79 9.59 4.58
N ILE A 305 -6.38 10.53 5.42
CA ILE A 305 -4.97 10.82 5.71
C ILE A 305 -4.32 9.59 6.36
N PRO A 306 -3.13 9.14 5.89
CA PRO A 306 -2.42 7.99 6.46
C PRO A 306 -2.08 8.16 7.94
N LEU A 307 -1.98 7.05 8.67
CA LEU A 307 -1.67 7.01 10.11
C LEU A 307 -0.43 7.86 10.44
N ASN A 308 0.66 7.67 9.71
CA ASN A 308 1.93 8.36 9.94
C ASN A 308 1.91 9.86 9.60
N VAL A 309 0.82 10.36 8.99
CA VAL A 309 0.66 11.77 8.59
C VAL A 309 -0.38 12.49 9.46
N LEU A 310 -1.27 11.76 10.13
CA LEU A 310 -2.34 12.34 10.95
C LEU A 310 -1.81 13.33 11.99
N ASN A 311 -0.60 13.13 12.52
CA ASN A 311 0.00 13.98 13.56
C ASN A 311 0.45 15.36 13.08
N THR A 312 0.40 15.58 11.78
CA THR A 312 0.68 16.89 11.17
C THR A 312 -0.56 17.79 11.08
N ILE A 313 -1.75 17.25 11.40
CA ILE A 313 -3.03 17.96 11.27
C ILE A 313 -3.53 18.37 12.65
N THR A 314 -3.93 19.63 12.78
CA THR A 314 -4.59 20.11 14.01
C THR A 314 -6.08 19.76 13.95
N PHE A 315 -6.56 18.98 14.92
CA PHE A 315 -7.97 18.69 15.10
C PHE A 315 -8.55 19.49 16.26
N ASN A 316 -9.73 20.09 16.07
CA ASN A 316 -10.52 20.70 17.11
C ASN A 316 -11.97 20.18 17.03
N PRO A 317 -12.55 19.54 18.06
CA PRO A 317 -11.89 19.18 19.32
C PRO A 317 -10.69 18.22 19.10
N PRO A 318 -9.74 18.15 20.06
CA PRO A 318 -8.61 17.22 19.97
C PRO A 318 -9.09 15.78 19.79
N LEU A 319 -8.32 14.98 19.03
CA LEU A 319 -8.59 13.55 18.88
C LEU A 319 -8.49 12.83 20.22
N ASP A 320 -9.17 11.69 20.33
CA ASP A 320 -9.10 10.84 21.51
C ASP A 320 -7.66 10.37 21.80
N ALA A 321 -7.40 10.01 23.06
CA ALA A 321 -6.07 9.68 23.53
C ALA A 321 -5.50 8.43 22.84
N GLN A 322 -6.32 7.42 22.55
CA GLN A 322 -5.85 6.17 21.95
C GLN A 322 -5.42 6.39 20.49
N ARG A 323 -6.23 7.11 19.70
CA ARG A 323 -5.86 7.52 18.34
C ARG A 323 -4.61 8.39 18.34
N THR A 324 -4.51 9.33 19.28
CA THR A 324 -3.31 10.18 19.46
C THR A 324 -2.06 9.36 19.77
N THR A 325 -2.16 8.34 20.63
CA THR A 325 -1.07 7.42 20.89
C THR A 325 -0.70 6.63 19.63
N ALA A 326 -1.67 6.06 18.93
CA ALA A 326 -1.43 5.24 17.74
C ALA A 326 -0.73 6.02 16.61
N MET A 327 -1.16 7.24 16.31
CA MET A 327 -0.54 8.10 15.28
C MET A 327 0.85 8.62 15.69
N ASN A 328 1.16 8.69 16.98
CA ASN A 328 2.50 9.06 17.47
C ASN A 328 3.46 7.85 17.48
N ILE A 329 2.95 6.63 17.69
CA ILE A 329 3.72 5.40 17.49
C ILE A 329 4.01 5.20 16.00
N GLY A 330 2.99 5.33 15.16
CA GLY A 330 3.07 5.10 13.72
C GLY A 330 3.20 3.63 13.35
N HIS A 331 3.13 3.35 12.05
CA HIS A 331 3.42 2.04 11.47
C HIS A 331 4.89 1.93 11.06
N VAL A 332 5.42 0.70 10.99
CA VAL A 332 6.87 0.47 10.89
C VAL A 332 7.43 0.43 9.47
N ASN A 333 6.56 0.29 8.48
CA ASN A 333 6.97 0.08 7.11
C ASN A 333 7.67 1.31 6.49
N GLN A 334 8.96 1.13 6.21
CA GLN A 334 9.81 2.07 5.48
C GLN A 334 10.32 1.39 4.19
N CYS A 335 9.39 0.86 3.38
CA CYS A 335 9.74 0.16 2.14
C CYS A 335 10.51 1.06 1.18
N VAL A 336 11.59 0.51 0.66
CA VAL A 336 12.34 1.03 -0.48
C VAL A 336 11.97 0.18 -1.70
N LYS A 337 11.27 0.78 -2.66
CA LYS A 337 10.91 0.11 -3.91
C LYS A 337 11.64 0.76 -5.08
N VAL A 338 12.48 -0.01 -5.75
CA VAL A 338 13.29 0.46 -6.89
C VAL A 338 13.03 -0.41 -8.10
N HIS A 339 12.64 0.21 -9.20
CA HIS A 339 12.55 -0.42 -10.50
C HIS A 339 13.86 -0.24 -11.24
N ALA A 340 14.36 -1.30 -11.85
CA ALA A 340 15.54 -1.28 -12.71
C ALA A 340 15.18 -1.86 -14.09
N GLU A 341 15.36 -1.07 -15.15
CA GLU A 341 15.39 -1.59 -16.51
C GLU A 341 16.82 -2.04 -16.81
N VAL A 342 17.02 -3.34 -17.10
CA VAL A 342 18.33 -3.94 -17.34
C VAL A 342 18.41 -4.54 -18.74
N SER A 343 19.56 -4.44 -19.39
CA SER A 343 19.74 -4.94 -20.77
C SER A 343 19.75 -6.46 -20.88
N ASN A 344 20.04 -7.17 -19.77
CA ASN A 344 20.08 -8.62 -19.76
C ASN A 344 18.66 -9.19 -19.88
N LYS A 345 18.34 -9.72 -21.06
CA LYS A 345 17.01 -10.23 -21.43
C LYS A 345 16.66 -11.56 -20.74
N ASP A 346 17.69 -12.31 -20.34
CA ASP A 346 17.51 -13.63 -19.72
C ASP A 346 17.11 -13.50 -18.25
N MET A 347 17.27 -12.32 -17.65
CA MET A 347 16.83 -12.01 -16.29
C MET A 347 15.30 -11.94 -16.12
N ARG A 348 14.52 -12.14 -17.19
CA ARG A 348 13.05 -12.14 -17.11
C ARG A 348 12.53 -13.18 -16.11
N SER A 349 13.18 -14.33 -16.05
CA SER A 349 12.82 -15.48 -15.22
C SER A 349 13.78 -15.64 -14.04
N TRP A 350 14.20 -14.53 -13.45
CA TRP A 350 15.07 -14.53 -12.28
C TRP A 350 14.32 -13.99 -11.07
N THR A 351 14.55 -14.61 -9.93
CA THR A 351 14.18 -14.11 -8.61
C THR A 351 15.43 -14.12 -7.73
N GLY A 352 15.47 -13.26 -6.71
CA GLY A 352 16.62 -13.26 -5.82
C GLY A 352 16.38 -12.67 -4.45
N ILE A 353 17.06 -13.26 -3.48
CA ILE A 353 17.18 -12.77 -2.12
C ILE A 353 18.66 -12.51 -1.82
N SER A 354 18.98 -11.30 -1.36
CA SER A 354 20.32 -10.92 -0.91
C SER A 354 20.27 -10.38 0.52
N TYR A 355 20.57 -11.22 1.51
CA TYR A 355 20.32 -10.93 2.92
C TYR A 355 21.44 -11.47 3.83
N PRO A 356 21.86 -10.76 4.91
CA PRO A 356 21.39 -9.46 5.40
C PRO A 356 22.19 -8.26 4.88
N PHE A 357 23.22 -8.50 4.08
CA PHE A 357 24.25 -7.49 3.79
C PHE A 357 23.83 -6.43 2.75
N ASN A 358 22.83 -6.72 1.91
CA ASN A 358 22.41 -5.79 0.86
C ASN A 358 21.29 -4.86 1.32
N LYS A 359 21.22 -3.67 0.72
CA LYS A 359 20.19 -2.65 1.02
C LYS A 359 18.84 -2.93 0.36
N LEU A 360 18.87 -3.72 -0.71
CA LEU A 360 17.70 -4.32 -1.37
C LEU A 360 17.77 -5.82 -1.12
N VAL A 361 16.72 -6.37 -0.51
CA VAL A 361 16.66 -7.75 0.00
C VAL A 361 16.00 -8.72 -0.95
N TYR A 362 14.99 -8.29 -1.70
CA TYR A 362 14.15 -9.18 -2.52
C TYR A 362 13.92 -8.53 -3.88
N ALA A 363 14.02 -9.29 -4.97
CA ALA A 363 13.72 -8.78 -6.30
C ALA A 363 13.26 -9.88 -7.26
N ILE A 364 12.48 -9.47 -8.27
CA ILE A 364 11.97 -10.37 -9.31
C ILE A 364 12.08 -9.73 -10.69
N GLY A 365 12.29 -10.56 -11.72
CA GLY A 365 11.98 -10.22 -13.10
C GLY A 365 10.48 -10.03 -13.24
N ASP A 366 10.06 -8.78 -13.43
CA ASP A 366 8.66 -8.38 -13.36
C ASP A 366 8.07 -8.08 -14.75
N GLY A 367 8.89 -7.97 -15.79
CA GLY A 367 8.37 -7.75 -17.14
C GLY A 367 9.45 -7.53 -18.19
N THR A 368 9.01 -7.14 -19.38
CA THR A 368 9.87 -6.75 -20.49
C THR A 368 9.38 -5.42 -21.05
N THR A 369 10.27 -4.43 -21.12
CA THR A 369 9.93 -3.11 -21.67
C THR A 369 9.76 -3.19 -23.19
N PRO A 370 9.08 -2.21 -23.84
CA PRO A 370 8.90 -2.22 -25.30
C PRO A 370 10.20 -2.27 -26.13
N VAL A 371 11.32 -1.82 -25.56
CA VAL A 371 12.65 -1.91 -26.20
C VAL A 371 13.34 -3.27 -26.00
N GLY A 372 12.66 -4.21 -25.33
CA GLY A 372 13.12 -5.59 -25.14
C GLY A 372 14.06 -5.79 -23.96
N ASN A 373 14.18 -4.81 -23.05
CA ASN A 373 14.95 -4.93 -21.82
C ASN A 373 14.12 -5.62 -20.73
N THR A 374 14.78 -6.26 -19.77
CA THR A 374 14.09 -6.82 -18.60
C THR A 374 13.78 -5.70 -17.59
N HIS A 375 12.58 -5.72 -17.05
CA HIS A 375 12.22 -4.91 -15.88
C HIS A 375 12.38 -5.76 -14.61
N ILE A 376 13.25 -5.32 -13.69
CA ILE A 376 13.41 -5.88 -12.35
C ILE A 376 12.78 -4.94 -11.34
N VAL A 377 11.94 -5.46 -10.45
CA VAL A 377 11.45 -4.71 -9.29
C VAL A 377 12.18 -5.21 -8.03
N CYS A 378 12.72 -4.28 -7.26
CA CYS A 378 13.56 -4.53 -6.10
C CYS A 378 12.97 -3.91 -4.83
N PHE A 379 13.09 -4.62 -3.71
CA PHE A 379 12.55 -4.22 -2.42
C PHE A 379 13.64 -4.18 -1.36
N GLY A 380 13.60 -3.18 -0.50
CA GLY A 380 14.37 -3.05 0.73
C GLY A 380 13.50 -2.46 1.84
N GLY A 381 14.04 -2.36 3.05
CA GLY A 381 13.29 -1.91 4.22
C GLY A 381 14.18 -1.21 5.25
N TYR A 382 13.66 -1.01 6.46
CA TYR A 382 14.37 -0.27 7.51
C TYR A 382 15.60 -1.01 8.08
N PHE A 383 15.57 -2.36 8.10
CA PHE A 383 16.65 -3.19 8.65
C PHE A 383 18.07 -2.91 8.08
N ASN A 384 18.17 -2.51 6.80
CA ASN A 384 19.41 -2.05 6.16
C ASN A 384 19.09 -0.94 5.14
N HIS A 385 18.62 0.19 5.66
CA HIS A 385 17.91 1.18 4.87
C HIS A 385 18.76 1.97 3.85
N ILE A 386 18.08 2.50 2.83
CA ILE A 386 18.61 3.46 1.85
C ILE A 386 17.52 4.44 1.44
N HIS A 387 17.89 5.70 1.23
CA HIS A 387 17.05 6.66 0.51
C HIS A 387 17.55 6.75 -0.94
N PRO A 388 16.84 6.17 -1.91
CA PRO A 388 17.40 5.92 -3.24
C PRO A 388 17.87 7.18 -4.00
N GLU A 389 17.27 8.32 -3.71
CA GLU A 389 17.58 9.61 -4.32
C GLU A 389 18.80 10.32 -3.72
N GLU A 390 19.25 9.97 -2.51
CA GLU A 390 20.38 10.66 -1.86
C GLU A 390 21.71 10.36 -2.54
N ASP A 391 21.90 9.13 -3.00
CA ASP A 391 23.09 8.69 -3.71
C ASP A 391 22.72 7.58 -4.70
N VAL A 392 22.50 7.98 -5.95
CA VAL A 392 22.08 7.05 -7.00
C VAL A 392 23.13 5.96 -7.28
N ASN A 393 24.41 6.21 -7.00
CA ASN A 393 25.46 5.19 -7.18
C ASN A 393 25.34 4.10 -6.12
N LYS A 394 25.01 4.44 -4.87
CA LYS A 394 24.68 3.44 -3.83
C LYS A 394 23.42 2.65 -4.20
N THR A 395 22.42 3.30 -4.77
CA THR A 395 21.20 2.64 -5.26
C THR A 395 21.50 1.65 -6.38
N LYS A 396 22.26 2.08 -7.40
CA LYS A 396 22.73 1.19 -8.48
C LYS A 396 23.53 0.03 -7.92
N LYS A 397 24.43 0.28 -6.97
CA LYS A 397 25.23 -0.77 -6.35
C LYS A 397 24.37 -1.77 -5.59
N ALA A 398 23.32 -1.32 -4.90
CA ALA A 398 22.38 -2.21 -4.23
C ALA A 398 21.62 -3.09 -5.24
N VAL A 399 21.23 -2.55 -6.41
CA VAL A 399 20.61 -3.32 -7.49
C VAL A 399 21.61 -4.32 -8.09
N GLU A 400 22.82 -3.88 -8.41
CA GLU A 400 23.89 -4.75 -8.94
C GLU A 400 24.25 -5.89 -8.00
N ASN A 401 24.24 -5.64 -6.69
CA ASN A 401 24.50 -6.64 -5.66
C ASN A 401 23.35 -7.66 -5.50
N LEU A 402 22.22 -7.51 -6.18
CA LEU A 402 21.22 -8.58 -6.22
C LEU A 402 21.69 -9.74 -7.10
N ALA A 403 22.29 -9.44 -8.26
CA ALA A 403 22.89 -10.42 -9.16
C ALA A 403 24.17 -9.84 -9.82
N PRO A 404 25.33 -9.92 -9.14
CA PRO A 404 26.57 -9.34 -9.63
C PRO A 404 26.94 -9.83 -11.04
N GLY A 405 27.29 -8.89 -11.92
CA GLY A 405 27.62 -9.17 -13.32
C GLY A 405 26.43 -9.31 -14.26
N ASN A 406 25.19 -9.40 -13.75
CA ASN A 406 23.99 -9.59 -14.57
C ASN A 406 23.07 -8.35 -14.65
N MET A 407 23.37 -7.29 -13.90
CA MET A 407 22.55 -6.08 -13.78
C MET A 407 23.16 -4.88 -14.53
N ASP A 408 23.17 -4.91 -15.87
CA ASP A 408 23.52 -3.73 -16.68
C ASP A 408 22.32 -2.77 -16.76
N ILE A 409 22.28 -1.83 -15.80
CA ILE A 409 21.16 -0.90 -15.56
C ILE A 409 21.11 0.18 -16.64
N LYS A 410 19.97 0.25 -17.35
CA LYS A 410 19.63 1.31 -18.31
C LYS A 410 18.75 2.40 -17.73
N ARG A 411 17.93 2.06 -16.75
CA ARG A 411 17.04 3.01 -16.08
C ARG A 411 16.82 2.60 -14.63
N LEU A 412 16.69 3.59 -13.74
CA LEU A 412 16.03 3.41 -12.45
C LEU A 412 14.77 4.26 -12.39
N VAL A 413 13.71 3.74 -11.77
CA VAL A 413 12.47 4.47 -11.48
C VAL A 413 12.04 4.14 -10.07
N PHE A 414 11.69 5.14 -9.26
CA PHE A 414 11.28 4.92 -7.87
C PHE A 414 10.58 6.14 -7.29
N HIS A 415 9.93 5.96 -6.15
CA HIS A 415 9.41 7.04 -5.33
C HIS A 415 9.79 6.76 -3.87
N ASN A 416 10.30 7.78 -3.15
CA ASN A 416 10.69 7.61 -1.75
C ASN A 416 9.50 7.87 -0.82
N TRP A 417 8.77 6.81 -0.49
CA TRP A 417 7.62 6.87 0.43
C TRP A 417 8.00 7.24 1.86
N CYS A 418 9.24 7.01 2.28
CA CYS A 418 9.71 7.26 3.64
C CYS A 418 9.82 8.76 3.91
N LYS A 419 10.35 9.53 2.94
CA LYS A 419 10.51 10.98 3.03
C LYS A 419 9.33 11.79 2.50
N ASP A 420 8.40 11.13 1.81
CA ASP A 420 7.19 11.78 1.32
C ASP A 420 6.35 12.29 2.50
N GLU A 421 6.18 13.62 2.60
CA GLU A 421 5.48 14.25 3.72
C GLU A 421 3.99 13.87 3.84
N PHE A 422 3.38 13.39 2.75
CA PHE A 422 1.98 12.97 2.67
C PHE A 422 1.81 11.44 2.72
N ALA A 423 2.89 10.70 3.04
CA ALA A 423 2.83 9.26 3.30
C ALA A 423 3.60 8.85 4.57
N LYS A 424 4.84 9.34 4.74
CA LYS A 424 5.75 9.06 5.89
C LYS A 424 5.93 7.56 6.16
N GLY A 425 6.05 6.79 5.08
CA GLY A 425 6.03 5.33 5.07
C GLY A 425 5.23 4.80 3.87
N ALA A 426 5.40 3.53 3.52
CA ALA A 426 4.67 2.92 2.41
C ALA A 426 3.30 2.38 2.87
N TRP A 427 3.06 1.08 2.79
CA TRP A 427 1.82 0.48 3.30
C TRP A 427 1.87 0.29 4.82
N PHE A 428 0.72 0.20 5.47
CA PHE A 428 0.67 -0.08 6.90
C PHE A 428 1.26 -1.44 7.24
N PHE A 429 2.10 -1.49 8.26
CA PHE A 429 2.43 -2.72 8.97
C PHE A 429 2.61 -2.37 10.43
N SER A 430 1.92 -3.06 11.33
CA SER A 430 1.88 -2.67 12.74
C SER A 430 3.17 -3.04 13.48
N PRO A 431 3.61 -2.20 14.45
CA PRO A 431 4.47 -2.67 15.51
C PRO A 431 3.70 -3.58 16.48
N PRO A 432 4.42 -4.42 17.26
CA PRO A 432 3.78 -5.24 18.28
C PRO A 432 2.95 -4.42 19.26
N GLY A 433 1.72 -4.86 19.54
CA GLY A 433 0.79 -4.29 20.51
C GLY A 433 -0.06 -3.11 20.02
N LEU A 434 0.14 -2.64 18.78
CA LEU A 434 -0.62 -1.49 18.26
C LEU A 434 -2.09 -1.85 18.00
N LEU A 435 -2.36 -3.01 17.40
CA LEU A 435 -3.70 -3.31 16.86
C LEU A 435 -4.70 -3.63 17.96
N SER A 436 -4.29 -4.44 18.94
CA SER A 436 -5.17 -4.83 20.05
C SER A 436 -5.64 -3.65 20.91
N SER A 437 -4.89 -2.55 20.90
CA SER A 437 -5.19 -1.35 21.68
C SER A 437 -5.88 -0.24 20.88
N SER A 438 -5.72 -0.23 19.55
CA SER A 438 -6.01 0.96 18.74
C SER A 438 -6.87 0.72 17.51
N LEU A 439 -7.06 -0.53 17.03
CA LEU A 439 -7.73 -0.76 15.74
C LEU A 439 -9.17 -0.24 15.71
N GLU A 440 -9.97 -0.56 16.72
CA GLU A 440 -11.36 -0.07 16.82
C GLU A 440 -11.41 1.45 16.86
N THR A 441 -10.56 2.05 17.70
CA THR A 441 -10.51 3.50 17.86
C THR A 441 -9.98 4.20 16.63
N LEU A 442 -9.08 3.63 15.85
CA LEU A 442 -8.65 4.21 14.56
C LEU A 442 -9.82 4.29 13.56
N ARG A 443 -10.75 3.33 13.60
CA ARG A 443 -11.91 3.21 12.70
C ARG A 443 -13.11 4.07 13.09
N SER A 444 -13.23 4.43 14.37
CA SER A 444 -14.39 5.14 14.92
C SER A 444 -14.55 6.53 14.30
N ALA A 445 -15.78 7.08 14.32
CA ALA A 445 -15.98 8.49 14.01
C ALA A 445 -15.52 9.38 15.18
N HIS A 446 -15.15 10.62 14.87
CA HIS A 446 -14.86 11.65 15.87
C HIS A 446 -15.72 12.88 15.58
N GLY A 447 -16.88 12.95 16.25
CA GLY A 447 -17.93 13.91 15.90
C GLY A 447 -18.37 13.70 14.45
N ASN A 448 -18.28 14.75 13.63
CA ASN A 448 -18.65 14.75 12.22
C ASN A 448 -17.50 14.32 11.26
N VAL A 449 -16.39 13.81 11.80
CA VAL A 449 -15.23 13.33 11.04
C VAL A 449 -15.20 11.80 11.03
N TYR A 450 -15.31 11.22 9.84
CA TYR A 450 -15.21 9.77 9.61
C TYR A 450 -13.82 9.43 9.10
N PHE A 451 -13.08 8.58 9.83
CA PHE A 451 -11.75 8.13 9.42
C PHE A 451 -11.84 6.90 8.53
N ALA A 452 -11.20 6.93 7.36
CA ALA A 452 -11.18 5.82 6.41
C ALA A 452 -9.84 5.74 5.67
N ASN A 453 -9.02 4.76 6.02
CA ASN A 453 -7.76 4.51 5.36
C ASN A 453 -7.45 3.01 5.44
N SER A 454 -6.79 2.47 4.42
CA SER A 454 -6.31 1.09 4.40
C SER A 454 -5.53 0.69 5.65
N ASP A 455 -4.88 1.66 6.34
CA ASP A 455 -4.10 1.44 7.56
C ASP A 455 -4.89 0.82 8.72
N TRP A 456 -6.22 0.91 8.70
CA TRP A 456 -7.09 0.35 9.75
C TRP A 456 -8.31 -0.40 9.18
N ALA A 457 -8.22 -0.92 7.95
CA ALA A 457 -9.21 -1.86 7.42
C ALA A 457 -9.23 -3.17 8.24
N VAL A 458 -10.30 -3.96 8.13
CA VAL A 458 -10.42 -5.23 8.85
C VAL A 458 -10.02 -6.43 8.00
N GLY A 459 -10.31 -6.37 6.69
CA GLY A 459 -9.90 -7.38 5.72
C GLY A 459 -8.46 -7.17 5.28
N TRP A 460 -8.24 -6.84 4.01
CA TRP A 460 -6.92 -6.58 3.45
C TRP A 460 -6.36 -5.21 3.87
N ARG A 461 -6.19 -5.00 5.18
CA ARG A 461 -5.49 -3.87 5.79
C ARG A 461 -4.11 -3.73 5.17
N SER A 462 -3.73 -2.48 4.88
CA SER A 462 -2.53 -2.05 4.15
C SER A 462 -2.57 -2.18 2.61
N PHE A 463 -3.55 -2.87 2.03
CA PHE A 463 -3.64 -3.06 0.58
C PHE A 463 -4.52 -2.01 -0.10
N ILE A 464 -4.50 -2.02 -1.44
CA ILE A 464 -5.47 -1.26 -2.24
C ILE A 464 -6.90 -1.73 -1.90
N ASP A 465 -7.08 -3.02 -1.64
CA ASP A 465 -8.35 -3.61 -1.25
C ASP A 465 -8.89 -3.01 0.06
N GLY A 466 -8.10 -2.99 1.13
CA GLY A 466 -8.48 -2.33 2.39
C GLY A 466 -8.73 -0.82 2.23
N ALA A 467 -8.09 -0.18 1.25
CA ALA A 467 -8.39 1.21 0.95
C ALA A 467 -9.83 1.35 0.43
N ILE A 468 -10.24 0.50 -0.51
CA ILE A 468 -11.58 0.48 -1.10
C ILE A 468 -12.63 0.04 -0.07
N GLU A 469 -12.33 -0.95 0.77
CA GLU A 469 -13.14 -1.35 1.93
C GLU A 469 -13.51 -0.12 2.78
N GLU A 470 -12.49 0.63 3.21
CA GLU A 470 -12.66 1.76 4.13
C GLU A 470 -13.34 2.96 3.48
N GLY A 471 -13.05 3.23 2.20
CA GLY A 471 -13.75 4.25 1.43
C GLY A 471 -15.25 3.94 1.28
N THR A 472 -15.58 2.67 1.00
CA THR A 472 -16.96 2.18 0.91
C THR A 472 -17.67 2.35 2.26
N ARG A 473 -17.04 1.92 3.36
CA ARG A 473 -17.60 2.04 4.71
C ARG A 473 -17.90 3.50 5.08
N ALA A 474 -16.95 4.41 4.88
CA ALA A 474 -17.15 5.81 5.26
C ALA A 474 -18.21 6.52 4.41
N ALA A 475 -18.25 6.28 3.10
CA ALA A 475 -19.30 6.85 2.26
C ALA A 475 -20.70 6.34 2.65
N MET A 476 -20.81 5.04 3.00
CA MET A 476 -22.07 4.49 3.50
C MET A 476 -22.48 5.14 4.82
N ALA A 477 -21.56 5.27 5.78
CA ALA A 477 -21.83 5.88 7.08
C ALA A 477 -22.29 7.34 6.95
N VAL A 478 -21.60 8.15 6.12
CA VAL A 478 -21.99 9.54 5.85
C VAL A 478 -23.36 9.61 5.16
N LYS A 479 -23.63 8.71 4.21
CA LYS A 479 -24.92 8.65 3.52
C LYS A 479 -26.07 8.35 4.49
N GLU A 480 -25.90 7.36 5.37
CA GLU A 480 -26.93 6.98 6.35
C GLU A 480 -27.19 8.09 7.36
N ASP A 481 -26.15 8.80 7.77
CA ASP A 481 -26.24 9.90 8.72
C ASP A 481 -26.89 11.17 8.11
N LEU A 482 -26.55 11.53 6.87
CA LEU A 482 -27.16 12.69 6.19
C LEU A 482 -28.54 12.41 5.59
N ARG A 483 -28.86 11.14 5.33
CA ARG A 483 -30.17 10.70 4.79
C ARG A 483 -30.68 9.51 5.59
N PRO A 484 -31.10 9.74 6.86
CA PRO A 484 -31.66 8.67 7.66
C PRO A 484 -32.83 8.05 6.91
N LYS A 485 -32.87 6.71 6.84
CA LYS A 485 -33.96 5.98 6.21
C LYS A 485 -35.27 6.57 6.72
N SER A 486 -36.15 7.01 5.81
CA SER A 486 -37.52 7.35 6.19
C SER A 486 -38.04 6.19 7.01
N SER A 487 -38.42 6.43 8.26
CA SER A 487 -39.03 5.41 9.09
C SER A 487 -40.13 4.78 8.24
N ILE A 488 -39.98 3.49 7.96
CA ILE A 488 -41.06 2.70 7.38
C ILE A 488 -42.17 2.89 8.39
N ARG A 489 -43.17 3.73 8.04
CA ARG A 489 -44.42 3.78 8.76
C ARG A 489 -44.92 2.34 8.74
N SER A 490 -44.84 1.69 9.89
CA SER A 490 -45.48 0.43 10.18
C SER A 490 -46.99 0.63 10.07
N ASN A 491 -47.47 0.63 8.84
CA ASN A 491 -48.86 0.42 8.49
C ASN A 491 -48.88 -0.88 7.70
N LEU A 492 -48.78 -2.00 8.41
CA LEU A 492 -49.38 -3.30 8.05
C LEU A 492 -49.49 -4.13 9.32
#